data_AF-A0A7S1N564-F1
#
_entry.id   AF-A0A7S1N564-F1
#
_cell.length_a   1.000
_cell.length_b   1.000
_cell.length_c   1.000
_cell.angle_alpha   90.00
_cell.angle_beta   90.00
_cell.angle_gamma   90.00
#
_symmetry.space_group_name_H-M   'P 1'
#
loop_
_entity.id
_entity.type
_entity.pdbx_description
1 polymer ?
#
loop_
_entity_poly.entity_id
_entity_poly.type
_entity_poly.pdbx_seq_one_letter_code
_entity_poly.pdbx_strand_id
1 'polypeptide(L)'
;MIVTCRQENTSDYGSCMRHPTAQTRYIQEFGEDQIRGYLRNRLLIDSNSGSDADDRRGLVEEVMHTIKQSRICALYSKPFQLSMAMDLYISERDVFSTVTRPFELYKRWLDQWFEQKKIPTVKDHKTKSVEHIWREAEKLAWELHSAGVSHDKVGVRGTDSAEWKWFRRCPLRVQNFHHESLFSFRHKSIQENLVGSFLVQRLMADRAEQELSKISLSTDFPVLRAFREILAGLSAEKEEPRAQLASIIKERLWENVIASRGQPDRGQCAANSISLLNATRCSFVGQDLRGIHIPKANLQGAELCGSNLEGANLEGADIRGANLIGAKLKGTKMMRVTASELINTLEGHTAEVTAVAVAPDGETIVTGSSDKTARVWNRSTGELINTLE
;
A
#
# COMPACT_ATOMS: atom_id res chain seq x y z
N MET A 1 15.57 -14.90 -20.85
CA MET A 1 15.56 -14.69 -19.38
C MET A 1 14.17 -14.27 -18.99
N ILE A 2 13.57 -14.87 -17.97
CA ILE A 2 12.28 -14.45 -17.43
C ILE A 2 12.57 -13.76 -16.10
N VAL A 3 12.15 -12.52 -15.96
CA VAL A 3 12.31 -11.74 -14.72
C VAL A 3 10.92 -11.42 -14.21
N THR A 4 10.68 -11.70 -12.94
CA THR A 4 9.45 -11.30 -12.25
C THR A 4 9.75 -10.06 -11.40
N CYS A 5 8.88 -9.06 -11.48
CA CYS A 5 8.95 -7.88 -10.64
C CYS A 5 7.54 -7.47 -10.21
N ARG A 6 7.46 -6.62 -9.18
CA ARG A 6 6.21 -5.94 -8.87
C ARG A 6 5.96 -4.87 -9.93
N GLN A 7 4.69 -4.63 -10.25
CA GLN A 7 4.28 -3.60 -11.20
C GLN A 7 4.89 -2.22 -10.88
N GLU A 8 5.02 -1.90 -9.60
CA GLU A 8 5.60 -0.66 -9.07
C GLU A 8 7.09 -0.49 -9.38
N ASN A 9 7.81 -1.61 -9.55
CA ASN A 9 9.25 -1.66 -9.77
C ASN A 9 9.61 -1.87 -11.24
N THR A 10 8.64 -1.73 -12.14
CA THR A 10 8.87 -1.93 -13.58
C THR A 10 9.84 -0.89 -14.15
N SER A 11 9.88 0.32 -13.59
CA SER A 11 10.81 1.39 -13.95
C SER A 11 12.28 1.01 -13.73
N ASP A 12 12.57 0.20 -12.70
CA ASP A 12 13.92 -0.23 -12.35
C ASP A 12 14.57 -1.08 -13.46
N TYR A 13 13.74 -1.67 -14.33
CA TYR A 13 14.16 -2.49 -15.46
C TYR A 13 14.12 -1.74 -16.80
N GLY A 14 13.94 -0.41 -16.80
CA GLY A 14 13.78 0.39 -18.02
C GLY A 14 14.94 0.28 -19.03
N SER A 15 16.16 -0.02 -18.58
CA SER A 15 17.30 -0.33 -19.47
C SER A 15 17.15 -1.69 -20.15
N CYS A 16 16.72 -2.72 -19.41
CA CYS A 16 16.45 -4.07 -19.94
C CYS A 16 15.26 -4.09 -20.91
N MET A 17 14.28 -3.21 -20.69
CA MET A 17 13.09 -3.08 -21.52
C MET A 17 13.34 -2.42 -22.89
N ARG A 18 14.51 -1.83 -23.12
CA ARG A 18 14.91 -1.25 -24.41
C ARG A 18 15.37 -2.29 -25.44
N HIS A 19 15.48 -3.57 -25.06
CA HIS A 19 15.86 -4.62 -25.99
C HIS A 19 14.70 -4.93 -26.97
N PRO A 20 14.96 -5.11 -28.28
CA PRO A 20 13.91 -5.31 -29.29
C PRO A 20 12.99 -6.51 -29.05
N THR A 21 13.46 -7.50 -28.28
CA THR A 21 12.72 -8.73 -27.96
C THR A 21 12.12 -8.73 -26.55
N ALA A 22 12.24 -7.63 -25.80
CA ALA A 22 11.70 -7.55 -24.46
C ALA A 22 10.16 -7.58 -24.52
N GLN A 23 9.55 -8.42 -23.68
CA GLN A 23 8.09 -8.51 -23.55
C GLN A 23 7.70 -8.40 -22.08
N THR A 24 6.68 -7.59 -21.80
CA THR A 24 6.05 -7.51 -20.48
C THR A 24 4.73 -8.26 -20.49
N ARG A 25 4.52 -9.10 -19.49
CA ARG A 25 3.23 -9.74 -19.23
C ARG A 25 2.83 -9.46 -17.79
N TYR A 26 1.56 -9.09 -17.61
CA TYR A 26 0.98 -8.88 -16.29
C TYR A 26 0.26 -10.15 -15.86
N ILE A 27 0.63 -10.66 -14.69
CA ILE A 27 -0.10 -11.75 -14.05
C ILE A 27 -1.39 -11.13 -13.51
N GLN A 28 -2.52 -11.55 -14.09
CA GLN A 28 -3.84 -11.08 -13.68
C GLN A 28 -4.30 -11.80 -12.41
N GLU A 29 -5.20 -11.17 -11.67
CA GLU A 29 -5.92 -11.81 -10.57
C GLU A 29 -6.81 -12.95 -11.10
N PHE A 30 -7.20 -13.86 -10.22
CA PHE A 30 -8.12 -14.94 -10.58
C PHE A 30 -9.49 -14.37 -10.90
N GLY A 31 -9.97 -14.66 -12.11
CA GLY A 31 -11.37 -14.59 -12.47
C GLY A 31 -12.17 -15.73 -11.86
N GLU A 32 -13.48 -15.67 -12.04
CA GLU A 32 -14.44 -16.55 -11.41
C GLU A 32 -14.16 -18.04 -11.63
N ASP A 33 -13.84 -18.43 -12.86
CA ASP A 33 -13.59 -19.83 -13.20
C ASP A 33 -12.30 -20.36 -12.57
N GLN A 34 -11.29 -19.51 -12.39
CA GLN A 34 -10.05 -19.88 -11.73
C GLN A 34 -10.26 -20.04 -10.22
N ILE A 35 -11.04 -19.15 -9.59
CA ILE A 35 -11.44 -19.29 -8.18
C ILE A 35 -12.23 -20.61 -8.00
N ARG A 36 -13.26 -20.83 -8.83
CA ARG A 36 -14.08 -22.04 -8.79
C ARG A 36 -13.24 -23.30 -9.00
N GLY A 37 -12.29 -23.28 -9.95
CA GLY A 37 -11.36 -24.37 -10.20
C GLY A 37 -10.44 -24.65 -8.99
N TYR A 38 -9.93 -23.58 -8.36
CA TYR A 38 -9.14 -23.70 -7.14
C TYR A 38 -9.93 -24.32 -5.98
N LEU A 39 -11.15 -23.83 -5.73
CA LEU A 39 -12.04 -24.33 -4.69
C LEU A 39 -12.37 -25.81 -4.90
N ARG A 40 -12.73 -26.20 -6.13
CA ARG A 40 -12.96 -27.60 -6.49
C ARG A 40 -11.73 -28.44 -6.15
N ASN A 41 -10.55 -28.06 -6.63
CA ASN A 41 -9.34 -28.85 -6.35
C ASN A 41 -9.07 -28.96 -4.84
N ARG A 42 -9.23 -27.88 -4.09
CA ARG A 42 -8.91 -27.87 -2.66
C ARG A 42 -9.93 -28.66 -1.81
N LEU A 43 -11.21 -28.62 -2.16
CA LEU A 43 -12.29 -29.31 -1.45
C LEU A 43 -12.49 -30.76 -1.92
N LEU A 44 -11.97 -31.14 -3.10
CA LEU A 44 -12.14 -32.48 -3.68
C LEU A 44 -10.98 -33.45 -3.36
N ILE A 45 -9.81 -32.98 -2.89
CA ILE A 45 -8.63 -33.83 -2.67
C ILE A 45 -8.79 -34.79 -1.46
N ASP A 46 -9.76 -34.59 -0.56
CA ASP A 46 -9.79 -35.30 0.73
C ASP A 46 -10.63 -36.60 0.83
N SER A 47 -11.18 -37.20 -0.25
CA SER A 47 -11.70 -38.58 -0.09
C SER A 47 -11.83 -39.47 -1.33
N ASN A 48 -11.51 -40.75 -1.12
CA ASN A 48 -11.79 -41.90 -1.99
C ASN A 48 -13.25 -42.42 -1.88
N SER A 49 -14.26 -41.57 -1.61
CA SER A 49 -15.65 -42.02 -1.38
C SER A 49 -16.64 -41.36 -2.33
N GLY A 50 -17.10 -42.12 -3.34
CA GLY A 50 -17.89 -41.66 -4.48
C GLY A 50 -19.35 -41.26 -4.24
N SER A 51 -19.78 -40.93 -3.02
CA SER A 51 -21.16 -40.51 -2.72
C SER A 51 -21.33 -39.01 -2.42
N ASP A 52 -20.27 -38.20 -2.55
CA ASP A 52 -20.17 -36.86 -1.94
C ASP A 52 -19.96 -35.71 -2.97
N ALA A 53 -20.17 -35.98 -4.25
CA ALA A 53 -19.83 -35.06 -5.33
C ALA A 53 -20.83 -33.89 -5.50
N ASP A 54 -22.13 -34.14 -5.28
CA ASP A 54 -23.18 -33.11 -5.39
C ASP A 54 -23.17 -32.14 -4.21
N ASP A 55 -22.93 -32.63 -2.99
CA ASP A 55 -22.85 -31.79 -1.79
C ASP A 55 -21.64 -30.83 -1.85
N ARG A 56 -20.51 -31.29 -2.39
CA ARG A 56 -19.30 -30.48 -2.62
C ARG A 56 -19.47 -29.45 -3.74
N ARG A 57 -20.26 -29.78 -4.77
CA ARG A 57 -20.62 -28.80 -5.80
C ARG A 57 -21.49 -27.70 -5.18
N GLY A 58 -22.41 -28.07 -4.28
CA GLY A 58 -23.16 -27.14 -3.45
C GLY A 58 -22.25 -26.21 -2.64
N LEU A 59 -21.25 -26.77 -1.95
CA LEU A 59 -20.31 -26.00 -1.13
C LEU A 59 -19.46 -25.00 -1.94
N VAL A 60 -18.99 -25.41 -3.13
CA VAL A 60 -18.26 -24.49 -4.02
C VAL A 60 -19.16 -23.34 -4.45
N GLU A 61 -20.40 -23.62 -4.85
CA GLU A 61 -21.32 -22.57 -5.28
C GLU A 61 -21.77 -21.68 -4.12
N GLU A 62 -21.89 -22.22 -2.90
CA GLU A 62 -22.13 -21.43 -1.68
C GLU A 62 -21.01 -20.42 -1.43
N VAL A 63 -19.76 -20.89 -1.38
CA VAL A 63 -18.58 -20.02 -1.19
C VAL A 63 -18.47 -18.99 -2.32
N MET A 64 -18.68 -19.42 -3.57
CA MET A 64 -18.68 -18.51 -4.72
C MET A 64 -19.78 -17.46 -4.62
N HIS A 65 -20.97 -17.84 -4.15
CA HIS A 65 -22.08 -16.91 -3.93
C HIS A 65 -21.72 -15.87 -2.87
N THR A 66 -21.14 -16.29 -1.75
CA THR A 66 -20.66 -15.39 -0.68
C THR A 66 -19.57 -14.42 -1.18
N ILE A 67 -18.59 -14.91 -1.92
CA ILE A 67 -17.52 -14.08 -2.49
C ILE A 67 -18.09 -13.04 -3.46
N LYS A 68 -19.08 -13.42 -4.28
CA LYS A 68 -19.70 -12.52 -5.27
C LYS A 68 -20.60 -11.46 -4.65
N GLN A 69 -21.35 -11.81 -3.62
CA GLN A 69 -22.29 -10.89 -2.98
C GLN A 69 -21.59 -9.82 -2.13
N SER A 70 -20.35 -10.08 -1.73
CA SER A 70 -19.59 -9.20 -0.86
C SER A 70 -18.67 -8.28 -1.68
N ARG A 71 -18.34 -7.10 -1.14
CA ARG A 71 -17.30 -6.20 -1.69
C ARG A 71 -15.88 -6.79 -1.55
N ILE A 72 -15.77 -8.07 -1.23
CA ILE A 72 -14.56 -8.80 -0.82
C ILE A 72 -14.02 -9.65 -1.98
N CYS A 73 -14.73 -9.74 -3.11
CA CYS A 73 -14.28 -10.47 -4.30
C CYS A 73 -12.84 -10.11 -4.71
N ALA A 74 -12.45 -8.83 -4.64
CA ALA A 74 -11.08 -8.39 -4.93
C ALA A 74 -10.01 -8.95 -3.96
N LEU A 75 -10.38 -9.28 -2.72
CA LEU A 75 -9.47 -9.93 -1.76
C LEU A 75 -9.19 -11.37 -2.19
N TYR A 76 -10.25 -12.11 -2.54
CA TYR A 76 -10.18 -13.54 -2.86
C TYR A 76 -9.86 -13.84 -4.32
N SER A 77 -9.82 -12.82 -5.18
CA SER A 77 -9.23 -12.90 -6.52
C SER A 77 -7.70 -13.05 -6.46
N LYS A 78 -7.08 -12.74 -5.31
CA LYS A 78 -5.65 -12.94 -5.10
C LYS A 78 -5.38 -14.38 -4.61
N PRO A 79 -4.58 -15.19 -5.34
CA PRO A 79 -4.42 -16.62 -5.05
C PRO A 79 -3.90 -16.92 -3.64
N PHE A 80 -3.01 -16.06 -3.13
CA PHE A 80 -2.44 -16.23 -1.79
C PHE A 80 -3.49 -16.05 -0.69
N GLN A 81 -4.32 -15.00 -0.79
CA GLN A 81 -5.41 -14.75 0.14
C GLN A 81 -6.49 -15.82 0.04
N LEU A 82 -6.86 -16.24 -1.18
CA LEU A 82 -7.80 -17.35 -1.38
C LEU A 82 -7.31 -18.65 -0.72
N SER A 83 -6.02 -18.98 -0.89
CA SER A 83 -5.43 -20.15 -0.25
C SER A 83 -5.53 -20.09 1.27
N MET A 84 -5.25 -18.93 1.86
CA MET A 84 -5.24 -18.78 3.31
C MET A 84 -6.66 -18.77 3.90
N ALA A 85 -7.62 -18.17 3.20
CA ALA A 85 -9.02 -18.24 3.55
C ALA A 85 -9.55 -19.68 3.50
N MET A 86 -9.09 -20.47 2.53
CA MET A 86 -9.45 -21.90 2.46
C MET A 86 -8.86 -22.72 3.62
N ASP A 87 -7.65 -22.40 4.08
CA ASP A 87 -7.07 -23.05 5.25
C ASP A 87 -7.90 -22.73 6.53
N LEU A 88 -8.47 -21.52 6.61
CA LEU A 88 -9.39 -21.11 7.68
C LEU A 88 -10.78 -21.74 7.55
N TYR A 89 -11.31 -21.83 6.33
CA TYR A 89 -12.70 -22.22 6.05
C TYR A 89 -13.09 -23.59 6.61
N ILE A 90 -12.11 -24.49 6.79
CA ILE A 90 -12.32 -25.80 7.42
C ILE A 90 -12.84 -25.66 8.86
N SER A 91 -12.38 -24.66 9.61
CA SER A 91 -12.87 -24.39 10.98
C SER A 91 -13.79 -23.17 11.09
N GLU A 92 -13.65 -22.18 10.22
CA GLU A 92 -14.40 -20.92 10.20
C GLU A 92 -15.20 -20.79 8.91
N ARG A 93 -16.40 -21.37 8.88
CA ARG A 93 -17.26 -21.39 7.67
C ARG A 93 -17.68 -20.00 7.20
N ASP A 94 -17.62 -19.00 8.07
CA ASP A 94 -17.99 -17.62 7.79
C ASP A 94 -16.82 -16.77 7.25
N VAL A 95 -15.59 -17.30 7.13
CA VAL A 95 -14.41 -16.50 6.74
C VAL A 95 -14.61 -15.70 5.45
N PHE A 96 -15.28 -16.29 4.45
CA PHE A 96 -15.55 -15.64 3.17
C PHE A 96 -16.61 -14.53 3.24
N SER A 97 -17.45 -14.51 4.27
CA SER A 97 -18.45 -13.47 4.50
C SER A 97 -17.99 -12.40 5.48
N THR A 98 -17.15 -12.75 6.46
CA THR A 98 -16.77 -11.84 7.55
C THR A 98 -15.43 -11.16 7.35
N VAL A 99 -14.45 -11.82 6.74
CA VAL A 99 -13.12 -11.24 6.57
C VAL A 99 -13.07 -10.39 5.31
N THR A 100 -12.93 -9.08 5.48
CA THR A 100 -12.95 -8.11 4.36
C THR A 100 -11.55 -7.67 3.91
N ARG A 101 -10.50 -8.01 4.68
CA ARG A 101 -9.16 -7.45 4.51
C ARG A 101 -8.02 -8.45 4.65
N PRO A 102 -6.88 -8.19 3.99
CA PRO A 102 -5.69 -9.03 4.13
C PRO A 102 -5.23 -9.14 5.60
N PHE A 103 -5.12 -8.01 6.31
CA PHE A 103 -4.64 -7.99 7.70
C PHE A 103 -5.45 -8.89 8.63
N GLU A 104 -6.78 -8.78 8.59
CA GLU A 104 -7.67 -9.60 9.40
C GLU A 104 -7.53 -11.09 9.05
N LEU A 105 -7.44 -11.40 7.74
CA LEU A 105 -7.21 -12.76 7.27
C LEU A 105 -5.90 -13.33 7.83
N TYR A 106 -4.80 -12.58 7.79
CA TYR A 106 -3.50 -13.02 8.31
C TYR A 106 -3.56 -13.27 9.81
N LYS A 107 -4.25 -12.40 10.55
CA LYS A 107 -4.38 -12.50 12.00
C LYS A 107 -5.17 -13.76 12.38
N ARG A 108 -6.38 -13.93 11.84
CA ARG A 108 -7.23 -15.10 12.12
C ARG A 108 -6.53 -16.41 11.76
N TRP A 109 -5.87 -16.44 10.60
CA TRP A 109 -5.13 -17.63 10.16
C TRP A 109 -4.00 -17.99 11.12
N LEU A 110 -3.31 -16.99 11.69
CA LEU A 110 -2.28 -17.25 12.68
C LEU A 110 -2.85 -17.68 14.03
N ASP A 111 -3.95 -17.05 14.48
CA ASP A 111 -4.66 -17.38 15.71
C ASP A 111 -5.10 -18.86 15.67
N GLN A 112 -5.77 -19.27 14.59
CA GLN A 112 -6.18 -20.66 14.34
C GLN A 112 -4.99 -21.64 14.38
N TRP A 113 -3.85 -21.26 13.79
CA TRP A 113 -2.65 -22.11 13.81
C TRP A 113 -2.09 -22.30 15.22
N PHE A 114 -2.09 -21.26 16.04
CA PHE A 114 -1.65 -21.34 17.45
C PHE A 114 -2.56 -22.27 18.26
N GLU A 115 -3.86 -22.16 18.08
CA GLU A 115 -4.85 -23.03 18.73
C GLU A 115 -4.67 -24.51 18.33
N GLN A 116 -4.56 -24.79 17.03
CA GLN A 116 -4.48 -26.16 16.51
C GLN A 116 -3.19 -26.89 16.89
N LYS A 117 -2.04 -26.21 16.85
CA LYS A 117 -0.75 -26.86 17.12
C LYS A 117 -0.53 -27.17 18.60
N LYS A 118 -1.44 -26.73 19.49
CA LYS A 118 -1.28 -26.81 20.95
C LYS A 118 0.17 -26.50 21.34
N ILE A 119 0.78 -25.51 20.68
CA ILE A 119 2.13 -25.11 21.05
C ILE A 119 1.98 -24.73 22.51
N PRO A 120 2.64 -25.45 23.43
CA PRO A 120 2.52 -25.09 24.81
C PRO A 120 2.91 -23.62 24.86
N THR A 121 2.01 -22.78 25.37
CA THR A 121 2.42 -21.74 26.31
C THR A 121 3.68 -22.25 26.99
N VAL A 122 4.82 -21.75 26.52
CA VAL A 122 6.12 -22.41 26.64
C VAL A 122 6.27 -22.89 28.08
N LYS A 123 6.44 -24.21 28.28
CA LYS A 123 6.44 -24.88 29.60
C LYS A 123 7.49 -24.37 30.60
N ASP A 124 8.28 -23.36 30.23
CA ASP A 124 9.12 -22.57 31.12
C ASP A 124 8.43 -21.22 31.41
N HIS A 125 7.60 -21.15 32.45
CA HIS A 125 7.12 -19.99 33.25
C HIS A 125 7.15 -18.53 32.71
N LYS A 126 7.17 -18.28 31.40
CA LYS A 126 7.02 -16.99 30.72
C LYS A 126 6.22 -17.21 29.45
N THR A 127 4.94 -17.52 29.64
CA THR A 127 3.97 -17.69 28.57
C THR A 127 3.78 -16.35 27.85
N LYS A 128 4.45 -16.17 26.71
CA LYS A 128 4.17 -15.08 25.79
C LYS A 128 2.82 -15.37 25.12
N SER A 129 1.85 -14.48 25.27
CA SER A 129 0.53 -14.61 24.62
C SER A 129 0.66 -14.49 23.10
N VAL A 130 -0.38 -14.85 22.36
CA VAL A 130 -0.41 -14.70 20.89
C VAL A 130 -0.18 -13.23 20.51
N GLU A 131 -0.68 -12.29 21.32
CA GLU A 131 -0.43 -10.85 21.17
C GLU A 131 1.05 -10.49 21.35
N HIS A 132 1.75 -11.12 22.29
CA HIS A 132 3.20 -10.90 22.44
C HIS A 132 3.93 -11.35 21.17
N ILE A 133 3.60 -12.52 20.65
CA ILE A 133 4.19 -13.06 19.42
C ILE A 133 3.92 -12.13 18.24
N TRP A 134 2.68 -11.65 18.12
CA TRP A 134 2.30 -10.68 17.10
C TRP A 134 3.16 -9.41 17.18
N ARG A 135 3.34 -8.85 18.38
CA ARG A 135 4.19 -7.66 18.61
C ARG A 135 5.66 -7.89 18.24
N GLU A 136 6.22 -9.06 18.52
CA GLU A 136 7.59 -9.38 18.11
C GLU A 136 7.70 -9.56 16.60
N ALA A 137 6.69 -10.17 15.96
CA ALA A 137 6.64 -10.32 14.50
C ALA A 137 6.53 -8.95 13.80
N GLU A 138 5.71 -8.05 14.35
CA GLU A 138 5.59 -6.65 13.91
C GLU A 138 6.92 -5.90 14.02
N LYS A 139 7.59 -6.02 15.18
CA LYS A 139 8.89 -5.41 15.41
C LYS A 139 9.97 -5.97 14.46
N LEU A 140 9.99 -7.28 14.25
CA LEU A 140 10.91 -7.91 13.30
C LEU A 140 10.63 -7.47 11.87
N ALA A 141 9.36 -7.46 11.45
CA ALA A 141 8.96 -6.99 10.13
C ALA A 141 9.45 -5.57 9.89
N TRP A 142 9.35 -4.70 10.91
CA TRP A 142 9.86 -3.34 10.91
C TRP A 142 11.39 -3.27 10.80
N GLU A 143 12.14 -4.01 11.63
CA GLU A 143 13.60 -4.03 11.61
C GLU A 143 14.13 -4.49 10.24
N LEU A 144 13.52 -5.50 9.65
CA LEU A 144 13.90 -6.01 8.33
C LEU A 144 13.57 -5.03 7.21
N HIS A 145 12.42 -4.36 7.32
CA HIS A 145 11.99 -3.36 6.36
C HIS A 145 12.89 -2.13 6.38
N SER A 146 13.15 -1.58 7.57
CA SER A 146 13.99 -0.39 7.78
C SER A 146 15.45 -0.61 7.39
N ALA A 147 15.96 -1.84 7.54
CA ALA A 147 17.31 -2.19 7.12
C ALA A 147 17.47 -2.37 5.59
N GLY A 148 16.40 -2.23 4.79
CA GLY A 148 16.46 -2.43 3.34
C GLY A 148 16.82 -3.86 2.94
N VAL A 149 16.67 -4.82 3.85
CA VAL A 149 17.07 -6.21 3.66
C VAL A 149 16.05 -6.89 2.76
N SER A 150 16.52 -7.45 1.64
CA SER A 150 15.70 -8.32 0.78
C SER A 150 15.07 -9.45 1.60
N HIS A 151 13.83 -9.82 1.24
CA HIS A 151 13.06 -10.91 1.83
C HIS A 151 13.87 -12.21 2.08
N ASP A 152 14.93 -12.45 1.32
CA ASP A 152 15.72 -13.70 1.35
C ASP A 152 16.88 -13.73 2.35
N LYS A 153 17.16 -12.64 3.09
CA LYS A 153 18.38 -12.52 3.89
C LYS A 153 18.15 -12.05 5.33
N VAL A 154 17.32 -12.73 6.11
CA VAL A 154 17.34 -12.56 7.57
C VAL A 154 18.54 -13.31 8.14
N GLY A 155 19.72 -12.70 8.05
CA GLY A 155 20.91 -13.10 8.80
C GLY A 155 21.03 -12.25 10.05
N VAL A 156 20.03 -12.32 10.95
CA VAL A 156 20.04 -11.49 12.16
C VAL A 156 20.64 -12.31 13.30
N ARG A 157 21.86 -11.92 13.70
CA ARG A 157 22.48 -12.33 14.97
C ARG A 157 21.43 -12.24 16.09
N GLY A 158 21.06 -13.38 16.68
CA GLY A 158 20.15 -13.43 17.84
C GLY A 158 19.06 -14.49 17.80
N THR A 159 18.79 -15.12 16.65
CA THR A 159 17.75 -16.16 16.54
C THR A 159 18.11 -17.52 17.18
N ASP A 160 19.34 -17.66 17.69
CA ASP A 160 19.76 -18.79 18.54
C ASP A 160 19.39 -18.61 20.01
N SER A 161 18.88 -17.43 20.40
CA SER A 161 18.33 -17.26 21.74
C SER A 161 17.03 -18.08 21.88
N ALA A 162 16.77 -18.58 23.10
CA ALA A 162 15.55 -19.33 23.41
C ALA A 162 14.27 -18.55 23.05
N GLU A 163 14.35 -17.22 22.97
CA GLU A 163 13.25 -16.31 22.68
C GLU A 163 12.75 -16.38 21.23
N TRP A 164 13.53 -16.92 20.29
CA TRP A 164 13.16 -17.01 18.87
C TRP A 164 12.73 -18.42 18.42
N LYS A 165 12.75 -19.40 19.33
CA LYS A 165 12.32 -20.78 19.03
C LYS A 165 10.87 -20.87 18.55
N TRP A 166 10.00 -19.95 18.97
CA TRP A 166 8.61 -19.88 18.51
C TRP A 166 8.54 -19.49 17.03
N PHE A 167 9.34 -18.50 16.59
CA PHE A 167 9.34 -18.04 15.20
C PHE A 167 9.85 -19.12 14.26
N ARG A 168 10.74 -20.02 14.74
CA ARG A 168 11.20 -21.17 13.96
C ARG A 168 10.10 -22.15 13.57
N ARG A 169 9.04 -22.23 14.37
CA ARG A 169 7.90 -23.11 14.13
C ARG A 169 6.71 -22.36 13.54
N CYS A 170 6.73 -21.03 13.58
CA CYS A 170 5.66 -20.14 13.14
C CYS A 170 5.43 -20.25 11.62
N PRO A 171 4.18 -20.27 11.16
CA PRO A 171 3.85 -20.45 9.75
C PRO A 171 3.98 -19.13 8.98
N LEU A 172 4.26 -18.02 9.68
CA LEU A 172 4.67 -16.75 9.08
C LEU A 172 6.03 -16.84 8.36
N ARG A 173 6.75 -17.96 8.49
CA ARG A 173 8.14 -18.12 8.03
C ARG A 173 8.27 -19.18 6.93
N VAL A 174 9.21 -18.97 6.01
CA VAL A 174 9.78 -20.01 5.14
C VAL A 174 11.28 -20.15 5.46
N GLN A 175 11.76 -21.40 5.57
CA GLN A 175 13.18 -21.70 5.77
C GLN A 175 13.88 -21.75 4.41
N ASN A 176 15.00 -21.04 4.29
CA ASN A 176 15.79 -21.10 3.07
C ASN A 176 16.57 -22.44 3.03
N PHE A 177 16.27 -23.28 2.06
CA PHE A 177 16.86 -24.63 1.93
C PHE A 177 18.40 -24.61 1.79
N HIS A 178 18.97 -23.50 1.31
CA HIS A 178 20.41 -23.38 1.08
C HIS A 178 21.17 -22.75 2.27
N HIS A 179 20.46 -22.16 3.23
CA HIS A 179 21.06 -21.52 4.39
C HIS A 179 20.18 -21.73 5.62
N GLU A 180 20.49 -22.73 6.43
CA GLU A 180 19.67 -23.12 7.60
C GLU A 180 19.47 -21.99 8.64
N SER A 181 20.35 -20.98 8.63
CA SER A 181 20.32 -19.81 9.51
C SER A 181 19.59 -18.59 8.92
N LEU A 182 19.14 -18.64 7.65
CA LEU A 182 18.40 -17.56 7.00
C LEU A 182 16.92 -17.90 6.89
N PHE A 183 16.08 -16.96 7.33
CA PHE A 183 14.62 -17.08 7.28
C PHE A 183 14.01 -15.95 6.46
N SER A 184 12.80 -16.16 5.95
CA SER A 184 12.01 -15.13 5.28
C SER A 184 10.57 -15.20 5.77
N PHE A 185 9.84 -14.10 5.66
CA PHE A 185 8.38 -14.18 5.80
C PHE A 185 7.82 -15.03 4.64
N ARG A 186 6.80 -15.84 4.94
CA ARG A 186 6.16 -16.75 3.97
C ARG A 186 5.68 -16.04 2.72
N HIS A 187 5.31 -14.77 2.85
CA HIS A 187 5.02 -13.91 1.72
C HIS A 187 5.33 -12.44 2.08
N LYS A 188 5.78 -11.66 1.09
CA LYS A 188 6.15 -10.25 1.28
C LYS A 188 4.98 -9.36 1.73
N SER A 189 3.73 -9.76 1.45
CA SER A 189 2.55 -9.04 1.96
C SER A 189 2.37 -9.20 3.48
N ILE A 190 2.82 -10.30 4.09
CA ILE A 190 2.67 -10.58 5.53
C ILE A 190 3.53 -9.62 6.36
N GLN A 191 4.86 -9.72 6.27
CA GLN A 191 5.57 -8.64 5.62
C GLN A 191 5.14 -7.21 5.94
N GLU A 192 4.64 -6.60 4.87
CA GLU A 192 4.18 -5.23 4.80
C GLU A 192 2.99 -4.97 5.72
N ASN A 193 2.06 -5.93 5.87
CA ASN A 193 0.91 -5.79 6.76
C ASN A 193 1.33 -5.72 8.25
N LEU A 194 2.31 -6.50 8.67
CA LEU A 194 2.89 -6.43 10.01
C LEU A 194 3.57 -5.07 10.25
N VAL A 195 4.28 -4.54 9.25
CA VAL A 195 4.86 -3.20 9.37
C VAL A 195 3.78 -2.13 9.50
N GLY A 196 2.74 -2.19 8.67
CA GLY A 196 1.64 -1.24 8.77
C GLY A 196 0.93 -1.29 10.13
N SER A 197 0.74 -2.49 10.70
CA SER A 197 0.16 -2.67 12.03
C SER A 197 1.06 -2.12 13.14
N PHE A 198 2.37 -2.37 13.05
CA PHE A 198 3.36 -1.78 13.95
C PHE A 198 3.27 -0.25 13.97
N LEU A 199 3.15 0.36 12.78
CA LEU A 199 3.04 1.81 12.63
C LEU A 199 1.76 2.35 13.25
N VAL A 200 0.60 1.73 13.01
CA VAL A 200 -0.67 2.12 13.64
C VAL A 200 -0.54 2.12 15.16
N GLN A 201 -0.03 1.04 15.75
CA GLN A 201 0.14 0.95 17.20
C GLN A 201 1.06 2.05 17.76
N ARG A 202 2.11 2.40 17.03
CA ARG A 202 3.07 3.44 17.44
C ARG A 202 2.55 4.86 17.25
N LEU A 203 1.75 5.09 16.22
CA LEU A 203 1.07 6.36 15.99
C LEU A 203 0.04 6.66 17.08
N MET A 204 -0.58 5.62 17.63
CA MET A 204 -1.51 5.74 18.76
C MET A 204 -0.83 5.88 20.12
N ALA A 205 0.48 5.71 20.20
CA ALA A 205 1.22 5.94 21.42
C ALA A 205 1.67 7.41 21.51
N ASP A 206 1.74 7.96 22.72
CA ASP A 206 2.23 9.34 22.96
C ASP A 206 3.66 9.60 22.44
N ARG A 207 4.41 8.53 22.09
CA ARG A 207 5.81 8.60 21.61
C ARG A 207 5.95 8.51 20.08
N ALA A 208 4.88 8.73 19.31
CA ALA A 208 4.89 8.61 17.85
C ALA A 208 6.01 9.44 17.16
N GLU A 209 6.26 10.67 17.63
CA GLU A 209 7.23 11.59 17.02
C GLU A 209 8.67 11.03 16.99
N GLN A 210 9.11 10.39 18.07
CA GLN A 210 10.48 9.84 18.18
C GLN A 210 10.69 8.59 17.32
N GLU A 211 9.65 7.82 17.07
CA GLU A 211 9.74 6.61 16.25
C GLU A 211 9.55 6.95 14.76
N LEU A 212 8.65 7.88 14.43
CA LEU A 212 8.44 8.37 13.06
C LEU A 212 9.69 9.06 12.49
N SER A 213 10.49 9.75 13.29
CA SER A 213 11.72 10.38 12.83
C SER A 213 12.79 9.37 12.41
N LYS A 214 12.76 8.14 12.93
CA LYS A 214 13.65 7.04 12.54
C LYS A 214 13.25 6.38 11.22
N ILE A 215 12.05 6.67 10.74
CA ILE A 215 11.53 6.14 9.48
C ILE A 215 12.11 6.98 8.35
N SER A 216 12.66 6.33 7.33
CA SER A 216 12.92 6.96 6.03
C SER A 216 11.98 6.31 5.03
N LEU A 217 10.79 6.88 4.85
CA LEU A 217 9.90 6.45 3.76
C LEU A 217 10.55 6.90 2.46
N SER A 218 11.34 6.04 1.81
CA SER A 218 11.80 6.36 0.46
C SER A 218 10.61 6.38 -0.52
N THR A 219 10.82 7.01 -1.66
CA THR A 219 9.80 7.33 -2.68
C THR A 219 9.07 6.10 -3.24
N ASP A 220 9.61 4.89 -3.09
CA ASP A 220 9.04 3.67 -3.67
C ASP A 220 8.79 2.62 -2.58
N PHE A 221 7.75 2.80 -1.76
CA PHE A 221 7.56 1.91 -0.60
C PHE A 221 6.21 1.20 -0.44
N PRO A 222 6.23 -0.14 -0.35
CA PRO A 222 5.08 -0.98 0.02
C PRO A 222 4.49 -0.76 1.41
N VAL A 223 5.21 -0.10 2.32
CA VAL A 223 4.69 0.23 3.66
C VAL A 223 3.60 1.28 3.61
N LEU A 224 3.70 2.25 2.69
CA LEU A 224 2.62 3.21 2.44
C LEU A 224 1.36 2.49 1.96
N ARG A 225 1.50 1.46 1.11
CA ARG A 225 0.38 0.62 0.67
C ARG A 225 -0.22 -0.18 1.82
N ALA A 226 0.59 -0.89 2.60
CA ALA A 226 0.08 -1.66 3.72
C ALA A 226 -0.59 -0.77 4.78
N PHE A 227 -0.01 0.39 5.06
CA PHE A 227 -0.62 1.37 5.96
C PHE A 227 -1.96 1.89 5.40
N ARG A 228 -2.02 2.19 4.10
CA ARG A 228 -3.27 2.55 3.42
C ARG A 228 -4.31 1.44 3.52
N GLU A 229 -3.95 0.18 3.28
CA GLU A 229 -4.86 -0.98 3.39
C GLU A 229 -5.38 -1.14 4.82
N ILE A 230 -4.53 -0.92 5.83
CA ILE A 230 -4.92 -1.00 7.24
C ILE A 230 -5.83 0.17 7.63
N LEU A 231 -5.53 1.41 7.24
CA LEU A 231 -6.38 2.57 7.54
C LEU A 231 -7.70 2.58 6.79
N ALA A 232 -7.67 2.27 5.48
CA ALA A 232 -8.87 2.02 4.69
C ALA A 232 -9.68 0.90 5.34
N GLY A 233 -8.96 -0.04 5.94
CA GLY A 233 -9.54 -0.98 6.83
C GLY A 233 -10.27 -0.35 8.00
N LEU A 234 -9.55 0.19 8.97
CA LEU A 234 -10.16 0.78 10.17
C LEU A 234 -11.35 1.70 9.85
N SER A 235 -11.31 2.40 8.72
CA SER A 235 -12.39 3.27 8.21
C SER A 235 -13.61 2.55 7.59
N ALA A 236 -13.46 1.37 6.99
CA ALA A 236 -14.52 0.69 6.24
C ALA A 236 -15.41 -0.26 7.07
N GLU A 237 -15.07 -0.48 8.34
CA GLU A 237 -15.90 -1.28 9.25
C GLU A 237 -16.99 -0.41 9.88
N LYS A 238 -18.22 -0.94 9.97
CA LYS A 238 -19.37 -0.24 10.55
C LYS A 238 -19.28 -0.07 12.07
N GLU A 239 -18.21 -0.57 12.70
CA GLU A 239 -17.93 -0.36 14.12
C GLU A 239 -17.43 1.07 14.35
N GLU A 240 -18.28 1.87 15.01
CA GLU A 240 -17.98 3.24 15.41
C GLU A 240 -16.61 3.41 16.10
N PRO A 241 -16.14 2.49 16.96
CA PRO A 241 -14.80 2.57 17.55
C PRO A 241 -13.64 2.53 16.55
N ARG A 242 -13.75 1.78 15.44
CA ARG A 242 -12.66 1.65 14.44
C ARG A 242 -12.61 2.84 13.48
N ALA A 243 -13.77 3.39 13.14
CA ALA A 243 -13.85 4.64 12.37
C ALA A 243 -13.26 5.82 13.18
N GLN A 244 -13.59 5.89 14.47
CA GLN A 244 -12.97 6.86 15.40
C GLN A 244 -11.45 6.66 15.48
N LEU A 245 -10.99 5.41 15.58
CA LEU A 245 -9.56 5.08 15.57
C LEU A 245 -8.85 5.60 14.31
N ALA A 246 -9.45 5.43 13.14
CA ALA A 246 -8.90 5.95 11.88
C ALA A 246 -8.85 7.49 11.84
N SER A 247 -9.85 8.17 12.41
CA SER A 247 -9.86 9.65 12.54
C SER A 247 -8.72 10.11 13.44
N ILE A 248 -8.58 9.52 14.62
CA ILE A 248 -7.54 9.85 15.59
C ILE A 248 -6.14 9.70 14.98
N ILE A 249 -5.89 8.62 14.21
CA ILE A 249 -4.60 8.43 13.54
C ILE A 249 -4.33 9.55 12.53
N LYS A 250 -5.34 9.92 11.72
CA LYS A 250 -5.19 11.00 10.72
C LYS A 250 -4.95 12.34 11.39
N GLU A 251 -5.68 12.65 12.46
CA GLU A 251 -5.50 13.86 13.26
C GLU A 251 -4.08 13.91 13.84
N ARG A 252 -3.60 12.82 14.43
CA ARG A 252 -2.24 12.76 15.01
C ARG A 252 -1.14 12.92 13.97
N LEU A 253 -1.30 12.31 12.79
CA LEU A 253 -0.38 12.52 11.67
C LEU A 253 -0.40 13.98 11.21
N TRP A 254 -1.58 14.61 11.16
CA TRP A 254 -1.71 16.01 10.78
C TRP A 254 -1.07 16.95 11.81
N GLU A 255 -1.26 16.70 13.10
CA GLU A 255 -0.59 17.43 14.19
C GLU A 255 0.92 17.43 14.01
N ASN A 256 1.52 16.28 13.69
CA ASN A 256 2.97 16.18 13.43
C ASN A 256 3.41 17.05 12.24
N VAL A 257 2.61 17.11 11.17
CA VAL A 257 2.89 17.95 10.00
C VAL A 257 2.88 19.43 10.39
N ILE A 258 1.84 19.86 11.10
CA ILE A 258 1.69 21.26 11.52
C ILE A 258 2.74 21.64 12.59
N ALA A 259 3.10 20.72 13.48
CA ALA A 259 4.13 20.95 14.50
C ALA A 259 5.55 21.15 13.91
N SER A 260 5.78 20.76 12.65
CA SER A 260 7.07 21.01 11.98
C SER A 260 7.31 22.46 11.58
N ARG A 261 6.29 23.33 11.70
CA ARG A 261 6.39 24.74 11.34
C ARG A 261 7.52 25.42 12.09
N GLY A 262 8.55 25.85 11.35
CA GLY A 262 9.73 26.49 11.92
C GLY A 262 10.61 25.57 12.78
N GLN A 263 10.42 24.25 12.74
CA GLN A 263 11.20 23.26 13.50
C GLN A 263 11.91 22.28 12.56
N PRO A 264 13.17 22.57 12.15
CA PRO A 264 13.94 21.72 11.25
C PRO A 264 14.13 20.28 11.78
N ASP A 265 14.29 20.13 13.09
CA ASP A 265 14.54 18.83 13.73
C ASP A 265 13.34 17.87 13.61
N ARG A 266 12.13 18.40 13.40
CA ARG A 266 10.91 17.61 13.17
C ARG A 266 10.69 17.24 11.70
N GLY A 267 11.61 17.66 10.82
CA GLY A 267 11.44 17.57 9.37
C GLY A 267 11.11 16.19 8.85
N GLN A 268 11.93 15.21 9.20
CA GLN A 268 11.75 13.86 8.69
C GLN A 268 10.46 13.22 9.22
N CYS A 269 10.12 13.45 10.49
CA CYS A 269 8.88 12.96 11.08
C CYS A 269 7.63 13.53 10.39
N ALA A 270 7.65 14.84 10.11
CA ALA A 270 6.56 15.51 9.40
C ALA A 270 6.48 15.09 7.93
N ALA A 271 7.63 14.92 7.27
CA ALA A 271 7.69 14.39 5.91
C ALA A 271 7.08 12.97 5.83
N ASN A 272 7.39 12.12 6.80
CA ASN A 272 6.79 10.78 6.87
C ASN A 272 5.28 10.86 7.13
N SER A 273 4.86 11.74 8.03
CA SER A 273 3.45 11.91 8.39
C SER A 273 2.62 12.38 7.20
N ILE A 274 3.08 13.39 6.46
CA ILE A 274 2.36 13.88 5.28
C ILE A 274 2.38 12.86 4.13
N SER A 275 3.46 12.07 4.00
CA SER A 275 3.53 10.99 3.01
C SER A 275 2.50 9.87 3.32
N LEU A 276 2.32 9.53 4.60
CA LEU A 276 1.31 8.57 5.05
C LEU A 276 -0.11 9.11 4.81
N LEU A 277 -0.35 10.39 5.11
CA LEU A 277 -1.63 11.04 4.82
C LEU A 277 -1.93 11.04 3.32
N ASN A 278 -0.94 11.38 2.48
CA ASN A 278 -1.09 11.37 1.03
C ASN A 278 -1.44 9.97 0.51
N ALA A 279 -0.76 8.93 1.02
CA ALA A 279 -1.05 7.54 0.65
C ALA A 279 -2.49 7.12 0.98
N THR A 280 -3.09 7.70 2.01
CA THR A 280 -4.50 7.44 2.37
C THR A 280 -5.51 8.24 1.55
N ARG A 281 -5.06 8.99 0.54
CA ARG A 281 -5.85 9.94 -0.24
C ARG A 281 -6.54 11.01 0.62
N CYS A 282 -5.89 11.44 1.70
CA CYS A 282 -6.33 12.66 2.37
C CYS A 282 -6.16 13.83 1.40
N SER A 283 -7.23 14.63 1.26
CA SER A 283 -7.18 15.85 0.48
C SER A 283 -6.43 16.94 1.25
N PHE A 284 -5.51 17.64 0.57
CA PHE A 284 -4.82 18.81 1.10
C PHE A 284 -5.36 20.12 0.49
N VAL A 285 -6.49 20.04 -0.20
CA VAL A 285 -7.11 21.18 -0.89
C VAL A 285 -7.42 22.30 0.10
N GLY A 286 -6.97 23.51 -0.21
CA GLY A 286 -7.19 24.71 0.61
C GLY A 286 -6.50 24.72 1.97
N GLN A 287 -5.68 23.72 2.30
CA GLN A 287 -5.06 23.61 3.62
C GLN A 287 -3.93 24.63 3.81
N ASP A 288 -3.76 25.11 5.05
CA ASP A 288 -2.64 25.97 5.42
C ASP A 288 -1.41 25.13 5.81
N LEU A 289 -0.45 25.06 4.90
CA LEU A 289 0.80 24.33 5.02
C LEU A 289 2.00 25.29 5.14
N ARG A 290 1.76 26.52 5.61
CA ARG A 290 2.78 27.57 5.67
C ARG A 290 3.91 27.18 6.62
N GLY A 291 5.15 27.31 6.16
CA GLY A 291 6.36 27.15 6.98
C GLY A 291 6.63 25.73 7.47
N ILE A 292 5.86 24.72 7.03
CA ILE A 292 6.11 23.32 7.39
C ILE A 292 7.47 22.86 6.86
N HIS A 293 8.10 21.92 7.55
CA HIS A 293 9.37 21.34 7.13
C HIS A 293 9.16 19.85 6.81
N ILE A 294 9.11 19.49 5.54
CA ILE A 294 8.79 18.14 5.05
C ILE A 294 9.76 17.68 3.95
N PRO A 295 11.07 17.62 4.24
CA PRO A 295 12.07 17.19 3.26
C PRO A 295 11.82 15.74 2.83
N LYS A 296 12.01 15.45 1.53
CA LYS A 296 11.87 14.12 0.92
C LYS A 296 10.50 13.46 1.10
N ALA A 297 9.45 14.25 1.35
CA ALA A 297 8.10 13.73 1.43
C ALA A 297 7.65 13.15 0.07
N ASN A 298 6.90 12.05 0.11
CA ASN A 298 6.22 11.50 -1.07
C ASN A 298 4.80 12.10 -1.17
N LEU A 299 4.68 13.09 -2.05
CA LEU A 299 3.45 13.78 -2.42
C LEU A 299 3.05 13.47 -3.87
N GLN A 300 3.46 12.31 -4.42
CA GLN A 300 3.06 11.90 -5.75
C GLN A 300 1.52 11.84 -5.84
N GLY A 301 0.95 12.48 -6.87
CA GLY A 301 -0.50 12.53 -7.07
C GLY A 301 -1.28 13.29 -5.99
N ALA A 302 -0.62 14.09 -5.15
CA ALA A 302 -1.28 14.79 -4.05
C ALA A 302 -2.23 15.89 -4.56
N GLU A 303 -3.43 15.98 -3.98
CA GLU A 303 -4.39 17.05 -4.23
C GLU A 303 -4.08 18.25 -3.33
N LEU A 304 -3.28 19.20 -3.85
CA LEU A 304 -2.79 20.41 -3.16
C LEU A 304 -3.44 21.69 -3.69
N CYS A 305 -4.54 21.58 -4.44
CA CYS A 305 -5.22 22.71 -5.06
C CYS A 305 -5.60 23.78 -4.01
N GLY A 306 -5.26 25.05 -4.26
CA GLY A 306 -5.54 26.17 -3.35
C GLY A 306 -4.80 26.13 -2.00
N SER A 307 -3.92 25.16 -1.76
CA SER A 307 -3.19 25.04 -0.49
C SER A 307 -2.17 26.16 -0.32
N ASN A 308 -1.86 26.51 0.92
CA ASN A 308 -0.88 27.54 1.22
C ASN A 308 0.45 26.93 1.69
N LEU A 309 1.44 26.85 0.81
CA LEU A 309 2.77 26.27 1.08
C LEU A 309 3.85 27.35 1.28
N GLU A 310 3.45 28.61 1.52
CA GLU A 310 4.41 29.71 1.67
C GLU A 310 5.48 29.40 2.73
N GLY A 311 6.75 29.59 2.39
CA GLY A 311 7.87 29.30 3.29
C GLY A 311 8.06 27.83 3.67
N ALA A 312 7.27 26.90 3.12
CA ALA A 312 7.43 25.47 3.39
C ALA A 312 8.77 24.95 2.82
N ASN A 313 9.32 23.92 3.45
CA ASN A 313 10.50 23.23 2.93
C ASN A 313 10.11 21.85 2.40
N LEU A 314 10.17 21.71 1.08
CA LEU A 314 9.90 20.50 0.30
C LEU A 314 11.19 19.94 -0.31
N GLU A 315 12.38 20.24 0.23
CA GLU A 315 13.65 19.79 -0.34
C GLU A 315 13.68 18.27 -0.55
N GLY A 316 13.93 17.84 -1.79
CA GLY A 316 13.97 16.44 -2.18
C GLY A 316 12.61 15.74 -2.22
N ALA A 317 11.50 16.45 -2.02
CA ALA A 317 10.16 15.85 -2.09
C ALA A 317 9.85 15.34 -3.51
N ASP A 318 9.05 14.28 -3.59
CA ASP A 318 8.47 13.79 -4.84
C ASP A 318 7.05 14.32 -4.97
N ILE A 319 6.80 15.15 -5.97
CA ILE A 319 5.51 15.79 -6.24
C ILE A 319 4.97 15.42 -7.63
N ARG A 320 5.48 14.35 -8.25
CA ARG A 320 5.05 13.93 -9.59
C ARG A 320 3.53 13.74 -9.64
N GLY A 321 2.87 14.36 -10.62
CA GLY A 321 1.41 14.31 -10.77
C GLY A 321 0.60 14.98 -9.66
N ALA A 322 1.23 15.74 -8.75
CA ALA A 322 0.49 16.50 -7.73
C ALA A 322 -0.28 17.66 -8.37
N ASN A 323 -1.54 17.86 -7.96
CA ASN A 323 -2.36 18.97 -8.38
C ASN A 323 -2.06 20.20 -7.51
N LEU A 324 -1.34 21.17 -8.06
CA LEU A 324 -0.93 22.41 -7.38
C LEU A 324 -1.71 23.65 -7.85
N ILE A 325 -2.82 23.49 -8.57
CA ILE A 325 -3.58 24.62 -9.12
C ILE A 325 -3.98 25.58 -7.99
N GLY A 326 -3.63 26.86 -8.12
CA GLY A 326 -3.95 27.89 -7.10
C GLY A 326 -3.19 27.76 -5.78
N ALA A 327 -2.20 26.87 -5.66
CA ALA A 327 -1.39 26.76 -4.46
C ALA A 327 -0.46 27.98 -4.28
N LYS A 328 -0.33 28.49 -3.06
CA LYS A 328 0.59 29.60 -2.74
C LYS A 328 1.98 29.06 -2.43
N LEU A 329 2.96 29.35 -3.28
CA LEU A 329 4.33 28.80 -3.19
C LEU A 329 5.42 29.84 -2.83
N LYS A 330 5.03 31.03 -2.38
CA LYS A 330 5.99 32.11 -2.13
C LYS A 330 7.00 31.70 -1.04
N GLY A 331 8.29 31.71 -1.38
CA GLY A 331 9.37 31.36 -0.46
C GLY A 331 9.46 29.87 -0.11
N THR A 332 8.72 28.99 -0.81
CA THR A 332 8.80 27.54 -0.63
C THR A 332 10.15 27.02 -1.14
N LYS A 333 10.87 26.25 -0.33
CA LYS A 333 12.13 25.60 -0.74
C LYS A 333 11.81 24.30 -1.47
N MET A 334 12.22 24.19 -2.74
CA MET A 334 11.95 23.02 -3.60
C MET A 334 13.23 22.43 -4.24
N MET A 335 14.39 22.58 -3.60
CA MET A 335 15.64 22.04 -4.13
C MET A 335 15.56 20.52 -4.31
N ARG A 336 16.04 20.00 -5.45
CA ARG A 336 16.08 18.55 -5.78
C ARG A 336 14.71 17.85 -5.75
N VAL A 337 13.62 18.60 -5.91
CA VAL A 337 12.26 18.05 -6.00
C VAL A 337 12.07 17.28 -7.31
N THR A 338 11.41 16.14 -7.24
CA THR A 338 11.05 15.35 -8.43
C THR A 338 9.62 15.71 -8.82
N ALA A 339 9.44 16.44 -9.92
CA ALA A 339 8.13 16.80 -10.46
C ALA A 339 7.97 16.16 -11.84
N SER A 340 6.73 15.82 -12.22
CA SER A 340 6.43 15.59 -13.63
C SER A 340 6.46 16.96 -14.29
N GLU A 341 7.31 17.15 -15.30
CA GLU A 341 7.40 18.42 -16.02
C GLU A 341 6.00 18.84 -16.51
N LEU A 342 5.58 20.04 -16.12
CA LEU A 342 4.60 20.78 -16.88
C LEU A 342 5.21 20.93 -18.27
N ILE A 343 4.70 20.16 -19.23
CA ILE A 343 5.29 20.12 -20.57
C ILE A 343 5.07 21.48 -21.24
N ASN A 344 3.83 22.02 -21.17
CA ASN A 344 3.49 23.35 -21.72
C ASN A 344 2.24 23.97 -21.05
N THR A 345 2.18 25.31 -21.06
CA THR A 345 0.95 26.09 -20.79
C THR A 345 0.41 26.65 -22.11
N LEU A 346 -0.83 26.31 -22.46
CA LEU A 346 -1.45 26.70 -23.73
C LEU A 346 -2.20 28.03 -23.58
N GLU A 347 -1.50 29.14 -23.81
CA GLU A 347 -2.04 30.50 -23.63
C GLU A 347 -2.51 31.10 -24.97
N GLY A 348 -3.73 31.65 -24.99
CA GLY A 348 -4.20 32.40 -26.15
C GLY A 348 -5.71 32.60 -26.29
N HIS A 349 -6.53 31.80 -25.62
CA HIS A 349 -7.97 32.06 -25.58
C HIS A 349 -8.31 33.34 -24.79
N THR A 350 -9.28 34.11 -25.27
CA THR A 350 -9.69 35.38 -24.64
C THR A 350 -10.89 35.23 -23.70
N ALA A 351 -11.46 34.03 -23.62
CA ALA A 351 -12.51 33.65 -22.68
C ALA A 351 -12.33 32.20 -22.19
N GLU A 352 -13.19 31.74 -21.27
CA GLU A 352 -13.13 30.41 -20.66
C GLU A 352 -13.06 29.29 -21.70
N VAL A 353 -12.10 28.38 -21.52
CA VAL A 353 -12.01 27.14 -22.29
C VAL A 353 -13.09 26.18 -21.80
N THR A 354 -13.99 25.80 -22.68
CA THR A 354 -15.17 24.97 -22.37
C THR A 354 -15.01 23.52 -22.80
N ALA A 355 -14.06 23.22 -23.70
CA ALA A 355 -13.80 21.86 -24.18
C ALA A 355 -12.31 21.62 -24.44
N VAL A 356 -11.85 20.39 -24.21
CA VAL A 356 -10.50 19.93 -24.54
C VAL A 356 -10.57 18.50 -25.09
N ALA A 357 -9.86 18.25 -26.19
CA ALA A 357 -9.70 16.94 -26.80
C ALA A 357 -8.23 16.69 -27.15
N VAL A 358 -7.80 15.43 -27.03
CA VAL A 358 -6.47 14.99 -27.47
C VAL A 358 -6.67 14.16 -28.74
N ALA A 359 -5.92 14.46 -29.79
CA ALA A 359 -6.00 13.71 -31.03
C ALA A 359 -5.44 12.29 -30.85
N PRO A 360 -5.82 11.33 -31.71
CA PRO A 360 -5.33 9.94 -31.62
C PRO A 360 -3.81 9.79 -31.76
N ASP A 361 -3.13 10.78 -32.33
CA ASP A 361 -1.67 10.84 -32.43
C ASP A 361 -0.97 11.05 -31.08
N GLY A 362 -1.70 11.50 -30.04
CA GLY A 362 -1.18 11.79 -28.72
C GLY A 362 -0.30 13.04 -28.64
N GLU A 363 -0.07 13.74 -29.75
CA GLU A 363 0.81 14.92 -29.87
C GLU A 363 0.02 16.20 -30.14
N THR A 364 -1.24 16.11 -30.54
CA THR A 364 -2.08 17.27 -30.83
C THR A 364 -3.18 17.44 -29.78
N ILE A 365 -3.33 18.65 -29.26
CA ILE A 365 -4.41 19.03 -28.35
C ILE A 365 -5.33 20.03 -29.07
N VAL A 366 -6.65 19.86 -28.94
CA VAL A 366 -7.65 20.81 -29.42
C VAL A 366 -8.41 21.37 -28.23
N THR A 367 -8.50 22.69 -28.13
CA THR A 367 -9.26 23.39 -27.09
C THR A 367 -10.38 24.19 -27.73
N GLY A 368 -11.59 24.17 -27.16
CA GLY A 368 -12.71 25.03 -27.56
C GLY A 368 -13.00 26.03 -26.46
N SER A 369 -13.29 27.29 -26.81
CA SER A 369 -13.52 28.37 -25.85
C SER A 369 -14.81 29.14 -26.15
N SER A 370 -15.33 29.78 -25.10
CA SER A 370 -16.41 30.76 -25.18
C SER A 370 -16.03 32.01 -25.99
N ASP A 371 -14.76 32.18 -26.37
CA ASP A 371 -14.31 33.22 -27.29
C ASP A 371 -14.71 32.97 -28.76
N LYS A 372 -15.50 31.90 -28.99
CA LYS A 372 -16.01 31.43 -30.27
C LYS A 372 -14.93 30.82 -31.17
N THR A 373 -13.76 30.51 -30.63
CA THR A 373 -12.69 29.85 -31.37
C THR A 373 -12.38 28.46 -30.80
N ALA A 374 -11.89 27.59 -31.66
CA ALA A 374 -11.18 26.38 -31.25
C ALA A 374 -9.71 26.49 -31.67
N ARG A 375 -8.79 26.10 -30.79
CA ARG A 375 -7.35 26.18 -31.02
C ARG A 375 -6.72 24.80 -31.02
N VAL A 376 -5.80 24.60 -31.94
CA VAL A 376 -5.04 23.36 -32.12
C VAL A 376 -3.62 23.61 -31.68
N TRP A 377 -3.09 22.75 -30.82
CA TRP A 377 -1.81 22.93 -30.15
C TRP A 377 -0.91 21.72 -30.32
N ASN A 378 0.39 21.97 -30.41
CA ASN A 378 1.39 20.93 -30.25
C ASN A 378 1.57 20.64 -28.75
N ARG A 379 1.33 19.41 -28.31
CA ARG A 379 1.45 18.99 -26.91
C ARG A 379 2.88 19.11 -26.38
N SER A 380 3.86 18.77 -27.22
CA SER A 380 5.28 18.71 -26.86
C SER A 380 5.94 20.08 -26.84
N THR A 381 5.55 21.01 -27.73
CA THR A 381 6.13 22.37 -27.79
C THR A 381 5.25 23.48 -27.23
N GLY A 382 3.95 23.23 -27.04
CA GLY A 382 3.00 24.21 -26.52
C GLY A 382 2.57 25.25 -27.55
N GLU A 383 3.10 25.16 -28.76
CA GLU A 383 2.86 26.12 -29.82
C GLU A 383 1.45 25.96 -30.38
N LEU A 384 0.81 27.11 -30.64
CA LEU A 384 -0.44 27.18 -31.37
C LEU A 384 -0.19 26.81 -32.83
N ILE A 385 -0.71 25.66 -33.25
CA ILE A 385 -0.65 25.19 -34.63
C ILE A 385 -1.68 25.92 -35.48
N ASN A 386 -2.91 26.07 -34.95
CA ASN A 386 -3.99 26.68 -35.72
C ASN A 386 -5.11 27.24 -34.83
N THR A 387 -5.84 28.23 -35.34
CA THR A 387 -7.09 28.74 -34.78
C THR A 387 -8.21 28.49 -35.78
N LEU A 388 -9.32 27.92 -35.30
CA LEU A 388 -10.54 27.64 -36.04
C LEU A 388 -11.60 28.63 -35.54
N GLU A 389 -12.13 29.45 -36.44
CA GLU A 389 -13.15 30.48 -36.18
C GLU A 389 -14.50 30.13 -36.78
#